data_AF-A0A7X8GDP7-F1
#
_entry.id   AF-A0A7X8GDP7-F1
#
_cell.length_a   1.000
_cell.length_b   1.000
_cell.length_c   1.000
_cell.angle_alpha   90.00
_cell.angle_beta   90.00
_cell.angle_gamma   90.00
#
_symmetry.space_group_name_H-M   'P 1'
#
loop_
_entity.id
_entity.type
_entity.pdbx_description
1 polymer ?
#
loop_
_entity_poly.entity_id
_entity_poly.type
_entity_poly.pdbx_seq_one_letter_code
_entity_poly.pdbx_strand_id
1 'polypeptide(L)' 'MGKQILTKNLRTELKETVQNEIKQIPELLKELDTKERLNVLCKLLPYVLPRVESVNFSLGEPTDWSL' A
#
# COMPACT_ATOMS: atom_id res chain seq x y z
N MET A 1 -8.51 37.11 18.85
CA MET A 1 -7.51 36.60 17.88
C MET A 1 -7.58 35.07 17.93
N GLY A 2 -8.20 34.43 16.93
CA GLY A 2 -8.39 32.98 16.92
C GLY A 2 -7.04 32.27 16.84
N LYS A 3 -6.82 31.26 17.69
CA LYS A 3 -5.62 30.41 17.72
C LYS A 3 -5.43 29.79 16.34
N GLN A 4 -4.52 30.33 15.53
CA GLN A 4 -4.12 29.72 14.25
C GLN A 4 -3.60 28.33 14.58
N ILE A 5 -4.34 27.30 14.16
CA ILE A 5 -4.06 25.93 14.56
C ILE A 5 -2.77 25.50 13.85
N LEU A 6 -1.64 25.59 14.56
CA LEU A 6 -0.29 25.21 14.13
C LEU A 6 -0.23 23.78 13.54
N THR A 7 -1.19 22.92 13.90
CA THR A 7 -1.25 21.52 13.46
C THR A 7 -1.59 21.32 11.99
N LYS A 8 -2.23 22.30 11.30
CA LYS A 8 -2.54 22.15 9.87
C LYS A 8 -1.27 22.15 9.02
N ASN A 9 -0.34 23.05 9.31
CA ASN A 9 0.94 23.13 8.60
C ASN A 9 1.81 21.92 8.92
N LEU A 10 1.89 21.54 10.21
CA LEU A 10 2.61 20.34 10.63
C LEU A 10 2.10 19.05 9.96
N ARG A 11 0.77 18.87 9.86
CA ARG A 11 0.19 17.71 9.16
C ARG A 11 0.59 17.68 7.68
N THR A 12 0.62 18.84 7.02
CA THR A 12 1.01 18.95 5.62
C THR A 12 2.48 18.60 5.44
N GLU A 13 3.36 19.16 6.26
CA GLU A 13 4.81 18.88 6.23
C GLU A 13 5.12 17.39 6.47
N LEU A 14 4.47 16.77 7.46
CA LEU A 14 4.63 15.34 7.72
C LEU A 14 4.13 14.48 6.56
N LYS A 15 3.00 14.84 5.96
CA LYS A 15 2.47 14.12 4.80
C LYS A 15 3.43 14.21 3.62
N GLU A 16 3.95 15.39 3.34
CA GLU A 16 4.89 15.61 2.23
C GLU A 16 6.20 14.84 2.45
N THR A 17 6.73 14.87 3.67
CA THR A 17 7.91 14.09 4.07
C THR A 17 7.69 12.60 3.80
N VAL A 18 6.61 12.01 4.32
CA VAL A 18 6.30 10.59 4.10
C VAL A 18 6.07 10.27 2.62
N GLN A 19 5.41 11.16 1.87
CA GLN A 19 5.21 10.97 0.43
C GLN A 19 6.53 10.97 -0.34
N ASN A 20 7.48 11.81 0.04
CA ASN A 20 8.79 11.87 -0.61
C ASN A 20 9.60 10.59 -0.33
N GLU A 21 9.58 10.07 0.91
CA GLU A 21 10.19 8.79 1.25
C GLU A 21 9.60 7.63 0.43
N ILE A 22 8.27 7.57 0.31
CA ILE A 22 7.60 6.52 -0.47
C ILE A 22 8.01 6.57 -1.95
N LYS A 23 8.21 7.76 -2.53
CA LYS A 23 8.67 7.90 -3.92
C LYS A 23 10.08 7.38 -4.14
N GLN A 24 10.92 7.36 -3.11
CA GLN A 24 12.31 6.89 -3.20
C GLN A 24 12.43 5.36 -3.05
N ILE A 25 11.41 4.67 -2.51
CA ILE A 25 11.40 3.21 -2.32
C ILE A 25 11.90 2.43 -3.56
N PRO A 26 11.47 2.73 -4.80
CA PRO A 26 11.92 1.97 -5.97
C PRO A 26 13.44 2.07 -6.22
N GLU A 27 14.05 3.22 -5.95
CA GLU A 27 15.50 3.39 -6.12
C GLU A 27 16.26 2.73 -4.97
N LEU A 28 15.81 2.91 -3.72
CA LEU A 28 16.39 2.25 -2.55
C LEU A 28 16.34 0.72 -2.65
N LEU A 29 15.26 0.17 -3.22
CA LEU A 29 15.13 -1.28 -3.46
C LEU A 29 16.16 -1.81 -4.47
N LYS A 30 16.68 -0.98 -5.38
CA LYS A 30 17.72 -1.40 -6.34
C LYS A 30 19.09 -1.54 -5.69
N GLU A 31 19.33 -0.82 -4.60
CA GLU A 31 20.60 -0.85 -3.86
C GLU A 31 20.73 -2.08 -2.95
N LEU A 32 19.61 -2.77 -2.67
CA LEU A 32 19.58 -3.96 -1.82
C LEU A 32 20.00 -5.22 -2.58
N ASP A 33 20.57 -6.17 -1.84
CA ASP A 33 20.82 -7.51 -2.35
C ASP A 33 19.50 -8.25 -2.65
N THR A 34 19.58 -9.37 -3.36
CA THR A 34 18.37 -10.07 -3.81
C THR A 34 17.51 -10.56 -2.64
N LYS A 35 18.12 -10.97 -1.53
CA LYS A 35 17.42 -11.56 -0.39
C LYS A 35 16.72 -10.48 0.45
N GLU A 36 17.40 -9.37 0.72
CA GLU A 36 16.87 -8.23 1.45
C GLU A 36 15.78 -7.55 0.65
N ARG A 37 15.99 -7.35 -0.66
CA ARG A 37 14.96 -6.80 -1.56
C ARG A 37 13.69 -7.63 -1.53
N LEU A 38 13.80 -8.96 -1.60
CA LEU A 38 12.65 -9.86 -1.52
C LEU A 38 11.91 -9.72 -0.18
N ASN A 39 12.66 -9.70 0.93
CA ASN A 39 12.08 -9.54 2.27
C ASN A 39 11.31 -8.21 2.41
N VAL A 40 11.88 -7.11 1.92
CA VAL A 40 11.23 -5.79 1.93
C VAL A 40 9.98 -5.79 1.06
N LEU A 41 10.05 -6.35 -0.16
CA LEU A 41 8.88 -6.46 -1.03
C LEU A 41 7.76 -7.26 -0.37
N CYS A 42 8.04 -8.40 0.26
CA CYS A 42 7.05 -9.19 0.98
C CYS A 42 6.34 -8.40 2.09
N LYS A 43 7.06 -7.49 2.77
CA LYS A 43 6.47 -6.61 3.79
C LYS A 43 5.63 -5.47 3.19
N LEU A 44 5.94 -5.04 1.96
CA LEU A 44 5.19 -4.02 1.24
C LEU A 44 3.94 -4.57 0.53
N LEU A 45 3.92 -5.85 0.17
CA LEU A 45 2.80 -6.50 -0.53
C LEU A 45 1.41 -6.18 0.07
N PRO A 46 1.18 -6.23 1.40
CA PRO A 46 -0.14 -5.98 1.98
C PRO A 46 -0.68 -4.56 1.76
N TYR A 47 0.20 -3.61 1.43
CA TYR A 47 -0.15 -2.21 1.21
C TYR A 47 -0.34 -1.86 -0.26
N VAL A 48 0.26 -2.64 -1.16
CA VAL A 48 0.21 -2.42 -2.62
C VAL A 48 -0.86 -3.29 -3.28
N LEU A 49 -1.03 -4.52 -2.79
CA LEU A 49 -2.03 -5.43 -3.32
C LEU A 49 -3.41 -5.14 -2.73
N PRO A 50 -4.48 -5.34 -3.50
CA PRO A 50 -5.83 -5.28 -2.96
C PRO A 50 -6.00 -6.37 -1.88
N ARG A 51 -6.93 -6.13 -0.95
CA ARG A 51 -7.33 -7.18 -0.01
C ARG A 51 -7.78 -8.40 -0.79
N VAL A 52 -7.18 -9.54 -0.48
CA VAL A 52 -7.64 -10.83 -0.99
C VAL A 52 -8.90 -11.18 -0.21
N GLU A 53 -10.06 -11.11 -0.88
CA GLU A 53 -11.32 -11.58 -0.33
C GLU A 53 -11.39 -13.10 -0.47
N SER A 54 -11.91 -13.76 0.56
CA SER A 54 -12.19 -15.20 0.47
C SER A 54 -13.34 -15.39 -0.52
N VAL A 55 -13.06 -16.06 -1.62
CA VAL A 55 -14.09 -16.44 -2.59
C VAL A 55 -14.72 -17.77 -2.18
N ASN A 56 -16.02 -17.92 -2.45
CA ASN A 56 -16.69 -19.21 -2.29
C ASN A 56 -16.17 -20.18 -3.36
N PHE A 57 -16.09 -21.47 -3.02
CA PHE A 57 -15.69 -22.51 -3.97
C PHE A 57 -16.59 -22.56 -5.22
N SER A 58 -17.87 -22.18 -5.11
CA SER A 58 -18.79 -22.11 -6.24
C SER A 58 -18.71 -20.82 -7.06
N LEU A 59 -17.74 -19.94 -6.78
CA LEU A 59 -17.60 -18.68 -7.52
C LEU A 59 -17.24 -18.97 -8.99
N GLY A 60 -18.15 -18.61 -9.90
CA GLY A 60 -18.01 -18.85 -11.34
C GLY A 60 -18.70 -20.11 -11.84
N GLU A 61 -19.34 -20.90 -10.96
CA GLU A 61 -20.20 -22.01 -11.38
C GLU A 61 -21.53 -21.49 -11.96
N PRO A 62 -22.12 -22.18 -12.95
CA PRO A 62 -23.44 -21.84 -13.46
C PRO A 62 -24.48 -21.90 -12.34
N THR A 63 -25.14 -20.78 -12.06
CA THR A 63 -26.25 -20.74 -11.10
C THR A 63 -27.56 -21.28 -11.68
N ASP A 64 -27.59 -21.50 -12.99
CA ASP A 64 -28.76 -21.99 -13.71
C ASP A 64 -28.38 -23.22 -14.55
N TRP A 65 -29.13 -24.30 -14.35
CA TRP A 65 -28.97 -25.58 -15.03
C TRP A 65 -30.09 -25.82 -16.06
N SER A 66 -30.89 -24.79 -16.37
CA SER A 66 -31.89 -24.89 -17.43
C SER A 66 -31.20 -24.97 -18.80
N LEU A 67 -31.38 -26.13 -19.45
CA LEU A 67 -30.98 -26.44 -20.82
C LEU A 67 -31.91 -25.75 -21.83
#